data_AF-A0A653TK22-F1
#
_entry.id   AF-A0A653TK22-F1
#
_cell.length_a   1.000
_cell.length_b   1.000
_cell.length_c   1.000
_cell.angle_alpha   90.00
_cell.angle_beta   90.00
_cell.angle_gamma   90.00
#
_symmetry.space_group_name_H-M   'P 1'
#
loop_
_entity.id
_entity.type
_entity.pdbx_description
1 polymer ?
#
loop_
_entity_poly.entity_id
_entity_poly.type
_entity_poly.pdbx_seq_one_letter_code
_entity_poly.pdbx_strand_id
1 'polypeptide(L)' 'MNKEEFRDLLKQSRFKLGFSQQDVVEKSRTGITRQYYSYIENAERTPSVSLAKDLARVLQLDWTIFFEIESNKKLRKE' A
#
# COMPACT_ATOMS: atom_id res chain seq x y z
N MET A 1 9.80 9.36 -0.20
CA MET A 1 8.81 9.23 -1.29
C MET A 1 7.55 10.02 -0.92
N ASN A 2 6.99 10.77 -1.85
CA ASN A 2 5.74 11.50 -1.64
C ASN A 2 4.51 10.57 -1.87
N LYS A 3 3.31 11.06 -1.55
CA LYS A 3 2.08 10.24 -1.64
C LYS A 3 1.72 9.83 -3.08
N GLU A 4 2.04 10.65 -4.06
CA GLU A 4 1.74 10.40 -5.47
C GLU A 4 2.67 9.32 -6.03
N GLU A 5 3.97 9.44 -5.77
CA GLU A 5 4.98 8.43 -6.13
C GLU A 5 4.64 7.06 -5.53
N PHE A 6 4.21 7.02 -4.26
CA PHE A 6 3.81 5.79 -3.60
C PHE A 6 2.59 5.15 -4.26
N ARG A 7 1.57 5.95 -4.55
CA ARG A 7 0.35 5.48 -5.22
C ARG A 7 0.67 4.92 -6.59
N ASP A 8 1.49 5.63 -7.35
CA ASP A 8 1.86 5.22 -8.70
C ASP A 8 2.72 3.95 -8.69
N LEU A 9 3.63 3.81 -7.72
CA LEU A 9 4.39 2.57 -7.52
C LEU A 9 3.48 1.35 -7.32
N LEU A 10 2.52 1.44 -6.39
CA LEU A 10 1.59 0.35 -6.11
C LEU A 10 0.71 0.03 -7.33
N LYS A 11 0.17 1.06 -8.00
CA LYS A 11 -0.64 0.88 -9.21
C LYS A 11 0.15 0.25 -10.35
N GLN A 12 1.37 0.73 -10.60
CA GLN A 12 2.22 0.18 -11.65
C GLN A 12 2.56 -1.28 -11.37
N SER A 13 2.91 -1.63 -10.13
CA SER A 13 3.18 -3.03 -9.79
C SER A 13 1.95 -3.91 -10.01
N ARG A 14 0.79 -3.44 -9.54
CA ARG A 14 -0.49 -4.13 -9.74
C ARG A 14 -0.83 -4.32 -11.22
N PHE A 15 -0.64 -3.30 -12.06
CA PHE A 15 -0.90 -3.39 -13.50
C PHE A 15 0.11 -4.28 -14.24
N LYS A 16 1.39 -4.26 -13.86
CA LYS A 16 2.41 -5.19 -14.40
C LYS A 16 2.04 -6.66 -14.15
N LEU A 17 1.34 -6.92 -13.04
CA LEU A 17 0.85 -8.25 -12.67
C LEU A 17 -0.54 -8.57 -13.25
N GLY A 18 -1.19 -7.62 -13.94
CA GLY A 18 -2.54 -7.80 -14.48
C GLY A 18 -3.63 -7.88 -13.41
N PHE A 19 -3.40 -7.33 -12.22
CA PHE A 19 -4.32 -7.41 -11.10
C PHE A 19 -5.23 -6.19 -11.01
N SER A 20 -6.48 -6.37 -10.57
CA SER A 20 -7.33 -5.30 -10.05
C SER A 20 -7.07 -5.09 -8.55
N GLN A 21 -7.64 -4.04 -7.96
CA GLN A 21 -7.58 -3.86 -6.49
C GLN A 21 -8.24 -5.05 -5.75
N GLN A 22 -9.29 -5.63 -6.34
CA GLN A 22 -9.98 -6.79 -5.78
C GLN A 22 -9.07 -8.03 -5.82
N ASP A 23 -8.34 -8.24 -6.92
CA ASP A 23 -7.39 -9.35 -7.05
C ASP A 23 -6.28 -9.28 -5.99
N VAL A 24 -5.76 -8.09 -5.69
CA VAL A 24 -4.72 -7.93 -4.66
C VAL A 24 -5.23 -8.38 -3.29
N VAL A 25 -6.46 -7.97 -2.94
CA VAL A 25 -7.11 -8.36 -1.68
C VAL A 25 -7.28 -9.87 -1.62
N GLU A 26 -7.90 -10.48 -2.63
CA GLU A 26 -8.17 -11.91 -2.68
C GLU A 26 -6.89 -12.75 -2.62
N LYS A 27 -5.86 -12.35 -3.38
CA LYS A 27 -4.56 -13.05 -3.41
C LYS A 27 -3.78 -12.89 -2.12
N SER A 28 -3.94 -11.78 -1.40
CA SER A 28 -3.25 -11.53 -0.13
C SER A 28 -3.77 -12.39 1.02
N ARG A 29 -5.03 -12.85 0.95
CA ARG A 29 -5.71 -13.62 2.01
C ARG A 29 -5.74 -12.92 3.37
N THR A 30 -5.68 -11.59 3.37
CA THR A 30 -5.62 -10.76 4.58
C THR A 30 -6.98 -10.46 5.20
N GLY A 31 -8.08 -10.75 4.49
CA GLY A 31 -9.43 -10.48 4.94
C GLY A 31 -9.85 -9.00 4.92
N ILE A 32 -9.01 -8.11 4.37
CA ILE A 32 -9.37 -6.71 4.18
C ILE A 32 -10.38 -6.55 3.05
N THR A 33 -11.03 -5.39 2.96
CA THR A 33 -11.90 -5.06 1.84
C THR A 33 -11.13 -4.36 0.71
N ARG A 34 -11.67 -4.39 -0.51
CA ARG A 34 -11.17 -3.59 -1.65
C ARG A 34 -11.03 -2.11 -1.32
N GLN A 35 -12.02 -1.55 -0.61
CA GLN A 35 -12.01 -0.15 -0.19
C GLN A 35 -10.87 0.13 0.79
N TYR A 36 -10.61 -0.78 1.73
CA TYR A 36 -9.47 -0.66 2.64
C TYR A 36 -8.14 -0.69 1.89
N TYR A 37 -7.99 -1.60 0.91
CA TYR A 37 -6.82 -1.58 0.03
C TYR A 37 -6.72 -0.26 -0.77
N SER A 38 -7.84 0.30 -1.25
CA SER A 38 -7.82 1.62 -1.91
C SER A 38 -7.32 2.74 -0.99
N TYR A 39 -7.67 2.73 0.30
CA TYR A 39 -7.13 3.69 1.26
C TYR A 39 -5.63 3.52 1.48
N ILE A 40 -5.16 2.27 1.47
CA ILE A 40 -3.72 1.99 1.51
C ILE A 40 -3.06 2.52 0.24
N GLU A 41 -3.55 2.15 -0.96
CA GLU A 41 -2.99 2.58 -2.26
C GLU A 41 -2.96 4.11 -2.42
N ASN A 42 -3.88 4.82 -1.76
CA ASN A 42 -3.93 6.28 -1.74
C ASN A 42 -3.08 6.95 -0.63
N ALA A 43 -2.33 6.18 0.16
CA ALA A 43 -1.57 6.66 1.33
C ALA A 43 -2.45 7.36 2.40
N GLU A 44 -3.72 6.98 2.50
CA GLU A 44 -4.67 7.46 3.52
C GLU A 44 -4.66 6.59 4.77
N ARG A 45 -4.18 5.35 4.64
CA ARG A 45 -4.00 4.38 5.72
C ARG A 45 -2.66 3.67 5.57
N THR A 46 -1.94 3.58 6.69
CA THR A 46 -0.74 2.74 6.79
C THR A 46 -1.17 1.35 7.28
N PRO A 47 -0.87 0.27 6.55
CA PRO A 47 -1.18 -1.08 6.99
C PRO A 47 -0.33 -1.48 8.22
N SER A 48 -0.77 -2.51 8.95
CA SER A 48 0.10 -3.16 9.95
C SER A 48 1.28 -3.85 9.26
N VAL A 49 2.33 -4.18 10.00
CA VAL A 49 3.50 -4.89 9.44
C VAL A 49 3.12 -6.23 8.82
N SER A 50 2.22 -7.00 9.44
CA SER A 50 1.73 -8.26 8.88
C SER A 50 1.03 -8.05 7.55
N LEU A 51 0.09 -7.10 7.49
CA LEU A 51 -0.64 -6.76 6.28
C LEU A 51 0.28 -6.22 5.18
N ALA A 52 1.25 -5.37 5.53
CA ALA A 52 2.24 -4.84 4.60
C ALA A 52 3.02 -5.98 3.92
N LYS A 53 3.49 -6.97 4.69
CA LYS A 53 4.21 -8.13 4.16
C LYS A 53 3.37 -8.97 3.22
N ASP A 54 2.10 -9.19 3.54
CA ASP A 54 1.21 -9.99 2.69
C ASP A 54 0.85 -9.26 1.38
N LEU A 55 0.59 -7.95 1.44
CA LEU A 55 0.36 -7.14 0.25
C LEU A 55 1.62 -7.04 -0.63
N ALA A 56 2.78 -6.81 -0.01
CA ALA A 56 4.07 -6.72 -0.69
C ALA A 56 4.41 -8.02 -1.43
N ARG A 57 4.12 -9.18 -0.81
CA ARG A 57 4.29 -10.50 -1.46
C ARG A 57 3.46 -10.63 -2.74
N VAL A 58 2.21 -10.18 -2.72
CA VAL A 58 1.32 -10.23 -3.91
C VAL A 58 1.79 -9.26 -4.97
N LEU A 59 2.22 -8.06 -4.56
CA LEU A 59 2.64 -6.99 -5.46
C LEU A 59 4.10 -7.11 -5.92
N GLN A 60 4.85 -8.10 -5.45
CA GLN A 60 6.28 -8.27 -5.75
C GLN A 60 7.12 -7.02 -5.42
N LEU A 61 6.86 -6.42 -4.27
CA LEU A 61 7.57 -5.25 -3.75
C LEU A 61 8.20 -5.57 -2.38
N ASP A 62 9.09 -4.70 -1.91
CA ASP A 62 9.46 -4.72 -0.49
C ASP A 62 8.29 -4.20 0.37
N TRP A 63 8.10 -4.74 1.56
CA TRP A 63 7.07 -4.29 2.48
C TRP A 63 7.45 -2.98 3.18
N THR A 64 8.73 -2.60 3.21
CA THR A 64 9.17 -1.33 3.82
C THR A 64 8.63 -0.10 3.08
N ILE A 65 8.28 -0.24 1.79
CA ILE A 65 7.74 0.85 0.96
C ILE A 65 6.46 1.47 1.55
N PHE A 66 5.69 0.71 2.35
CA PHE A 66 4.52 1.22 3.06
C PHE A 66 4.86 2.21 4.20
N PHE A 67 6.14 2.31 4.58
CA PHE A 67 6.66 3.13 5.68
C PHE A 67 7.68 4.18 5.22
N GLU A 68 8.05 4.18 3.94
CA GLU A 68 8.98 5.15 3.32
C GLU A 68 8.27 6.40 2.76
N ILE A 69 6.98 6.55 3.08
CA ILE A 69 6.18 7.72 2.72
C ILE A 69 6.56 8.86 3.66
N GLU A 70 7.23 9.86 3.11
CA GLU A 70 7.55 11.09 3.83
C GLU A 70 6.25 11.89 4.00
N SER A 71 5.59 11.70 5.13
CA SER A 71 4.53 12.62 5.54
C SER A 71 5.17 13.89 6.07
N ASN A 72 4.83 15.05 5.52
CA ASN A 72 5.01 16.36 6.15
C ASN A 72 4.17 16.45 7.43
N LYS A 73 4.42 15.57 8.41
CA LYS A 73 3.89 15.72 9.77
C LYS A 73 4.62 16.91 10.36
N LYS A 74 4.00 18.08 10.23
CA LYS A 74 4.34 19.26 11.03
C LYS A 74 4.58 18.77 12.47
N LEU A 75 5.81 18.98 12.94
CA LEU A 75 6.19 18.88 14.34
C LEU A 75 5.08 19.56 15.16
N ARG A 76 4.38 18.79 15.99
CA ARG A 76 3.66 19.42 17.10
C ARG A 76 4.76 20.01 17.98
N LYS A 77 4.89 21.35 17.96
CA LYS A 77 5.59 22.07 19.01
C LYS A 77 4.74 21.90 20.27
N GLU A 78 5.31 21.27 21.27
CA GLU A 78 4.83 21.31 22.66
C GLU A 78 4.92 22.73 23.22
#